data_AF-A0AAP3WP42-F1
#
_entry.id   AF-A0AAP3WP42-F1
#
_cell.length_a   1.000
_cell.length_b   1.000
_cell.length_c   1.000
_cell.angle_alpha   90.00
_cell.angle_beta   90.00
_cell.angle_gamma   90.00
#
_symmetry.space_group_name_H-M   'P 1'
#
loop_
_entity.id
_entity.type
_entity.pdbx_description
1 polymer ?
#
loop_
_entity_poly.entity_id
_entity_poly.type
_entity_poly.pdbx_seq_one_letter_code
_entity_poly.pdbx_strand_id
1 'polypeptide(L)'
;MKLFKNLMIVLSASLLLWGCSDDDESINSGNSTISLSTNILQVDKNGGDATVTVTSSDNWRLSGICDWAHPSVTSGKDGDVVTFTIDPNKLDEKRTATFKFFTGSSVVPLQVESQPAYIMDLLSDEALSIAKEKSTVRIQLNTNVTDPTITYSDGGEEWLTFDRRNEFGGKVTLSFTAAENKTYKDRSTKITISSPLVTESVNVDINQKQTDAIITESNTLTYDLTARTISLKVKYNVNYAISITKGKDWITDQSISEPQKGDDGLTTVTVTYKLSASPASRGGTIHIAQTSGTLVKDIAIVQKDPDASPVEIPDAVLRALCISNGWALPIDDTKCIILEEGLNATSFSNTSYSNQIKDLTGIEYFPNLTSLRLGYCSNMKKLDISGLHKVSSLTFNSPTICEEYNLGDNPITSFNAGGSYVYSEAENLKVISSKLESLDLSLVSWYASYDNVTSIDASECPALTTLNANRSSKIKTLYLKTGQVIPKLTKNDATTIVYK
;
A
#
# COMPACT_ATOMS: atom_id res chain seq x y z
N MET A 1 28.49 -23.70 -27.19
CA MET A 1 29.85 -23.60 -27.77
C MET A 1 30.53 -24.96 -27.59
N LYS A 2 30.70 -25.73 -28.68
CA LYS A 2 31.50 -26.96 -28.68
C LYS A 2 32.96 -26.56 -28.45
N LEU A 3 33.71 -27.33 -27.66
CA LEU A 3 35.11 -27.64 -27.96
C LEU A 3 35.59 -28.85 -27.18
N PHE A 4 36.10 -29.80 -27.96
CA PHE A 4 36.73 -31.06 -27.62
C PHE A 4 37.84 -30.92 -26.58
N LYS A 5 38.00 -31.95 -25.75
CA LYS A 5 39.34 -32.42 -25.40
C LYS A 5 39.35 -33.94 -25.25
N ASN A 6 39.84 -34.58 -26.31
CA ASN A 6 40.32 -35.95 -26.33
C ASN A 6 41.37 -36.13 -25.22
N LEU A 7 41.25 -37.21 -24.44
CA LEU A 7 42.41 -37.75 -23.74
C LEU A 7 42.62 -39.21 -24.17
N MET A 8 43.80 -39.39 -24.74
CA MET A 8 44.41 -40.60 -25.30
C MET A 8 44.30 -41.81 -24.36
N ILE A 9 43.74 -42.91 -24.87
CA ILE A 9 43.96 -44.26 -24.35
C ILE A 9 45.21 -44.79 -25.06
N VAL A 10 46.33 -44.85 -24.36
CA VAL A 10 47.54 -45.54 -24.83
C VAL A 10 47.33 -47.03 -24.56
N LEU A 11 47.02 -47.79 -25.62
CA LEU A 11 46.99 -49.24 -25.60
C LEU A 11 48.40 -49.75 -25.97
N SER A 12 49.20 -50.09 -24.96
CA SER A 12 50.52 -50.70 -25.16
C SER A 12 50.33 -52.21 -25.39
N ALA A 13 50.31 -52.62 -26.66
CA ALA A 13 50.39 -54.01 -27.06
C ALA A 13 51.86 -54.43 -27.18
N SER A 14 52.34 -55.26 -26.27
CA SER A 14 53.61 -55.97 -26.40
C SER A 14 53.31 -57.47 -26.52
N LEU A 15 53.24 -57.95 -27.77
CA LEU A 15 53.30 -59.38 -28.09
C LEU A 15 54.77 -59.82 -28.06
N LEU A 16 55.11 -60.73 -27.15
CA LEU A 16 56.23 -61.66 -27.31
C LEU A 16 55.70 -63.06 -27.06
N LEU A 17 55.61 -63.84 -28.13
CA LEU A 17 55.41 -65.29 -28.12
C LEU A 17 56.77 -65.97 -28.24
N TRP A 18 57.09 -66.85 -27.29
CA TRP A 18 57.90 -68.08 -27.38
C TRP A 18 58.15 -68.55 -25.93
N GLY A 19 57.90 -69.79 -25.52
CA GLY A 19 57.39 -70.98 -26.18
C GLY A 19 56.96 -71.98 -25.10
N CYS A 20 56.07 -72.90 -25.48
CA CYS A 20 55.58 -73.98 -24.63
C CYS A 20 56.73 -74.86 -24.11
N SER A 21 56.66 -75.17 -22.82
CA SER A 21 56.85 -76.53 -22.35
C SER A 21 55.52 -76.94 -21.75
N ASP A 22 54.86 -77.91 -22.39
CA ASP A 22 53.72 -78.60 -21.82
C ASP A 22 54.23 -79.40 -20.62
N ASP A 23 53.78 -79.00 -19.43
CA ASP A 23 53.60 -79.92 -18.32
C ASP A 23 52.15 -79.78 -17.87
N ASP A 24 51.30 -80.62 -18.44
CA ASP A 24 49.98 -80.93 -17.89
C ASP A 24 50.19 -81.61 -16.52
N GLU A 25 50.37 -80.81 -15.47
CA GLU A 25 49.88 -81.20 -14.16
C GLU A 25 48.47 -80.64 -14.00
N SER A 26 47.50 -81.54 -14.04
CA SER A 26 46.17 -81.31 -13.50
C SER A 26 46.30 -81.02 -12.00
N ILE A 27 46.61 -79.78 -11.64
CA ILE A 27 46.47 -79.29 -10.28
C ILE A 27 44.96 -79.29 -9.99
N ASN A 28 44.59 -80.03 -8.96
CA ASN A 28 43.30 -79.93 -8.28
C ASN A 28 42.75 -78.51 -8.38
N SER A 29 41.68 -78.32 -9.15
CA SER A 29 40.86 -77.11 -9.09
C SER A 29 40.14 -77.12 -7.75
N GLY A 30 40.89 -76.83 -6.67
CA GLY A 30 40.31 -76.39 -5.42
C GLY A 30 39.49 -75.16 -5.75
N ASN A 31 38.16 -75.24 -5.58
CA ASN A 31 37.25 -74.14 -5.82
C ASN A 31 37.73 -72.93 -5.03
N SER A 32 38.49 -72.03 -5.67
CA SER A 32 39.04 -70.87 -4.99
C SER A 32 37.87 -69.98 -4.61
N THR A 33 37.72 -69.66 -3.33
CA THR A 33 36.65 -68.78 -2.86
C THR A 33 37.25 -67.55 -2.23
N ILE A 34 36.59 -66.41 -2.44
CA ILE A 34 36.90 -65.18 -1.73
C ILE A 34 35.61 -64.40 -1.51
N SER A 35 35.45 -63.87 -0.31
CA SER A 35 34.35 -63.00 0.08
C SER A 35 34.83 -61.95 1.07
N LEU A 36 34.12 -60.83 1.11
CA LEU A 36 34.40 -59.73 2.03
C LEU A 36 33.27 -59.61 3.04
N SER A 37 33.58 -59.15 4.25
CA SER A 37 32.57 -58.81 5.26
C SER A 37 31.58 -57.73 4.78
N THR A 38 32.01 -56.88 3.83
CA THR A 38 31.19 -55.92 3.10
C THR A 38 31.79 -55.69 1.72
N ASN A 39 30.93 -55.36 0.75
CA ASN A 39 31.37 -54.95 -0.59
C ASN A 39 31.51 -53.43 -0.72
N ILE A 40 31.17 -52.66 0.32
CA ILE A 40 31.25 -51.20 0.35
C ILE A 40 31.81 -50.71 1.69
N LEU A 41 32.83 -49.86 1.64
CA LEU A 41 33.26 -49.00 2.75
C LEU A 41 32.85 -47.57 2.45
N GLN A 42 32.12 -46.95 3.37
CA GLN A 42 31.62 -45.60 3.20
C GLN A 42 32.02 -44.74 4.39
N VAL A 43 32.64 -43.58 4.13
CA VAL A 43 33.00 -42.57 5.13
C VAL A 43 32.41 -41.21 4.77
N ASP A 44 32.36 -40.30 5.75
CA ASP A 44 31.94 -38.92 5.53
C ASP A 44 33.04 -38.10 4.83
N LYS A 45 32.86 -36.77 4.77
CA LYS A 45 33.84 -35.85 4.17
C LYS A 45 35.16 -35.79 4.93
N ASN A 46 35.20 -36.14 6.20
CA ASN A 46 36.39 -36.03 7.03
C ASN A 46 37.34 -37.22 6.82
N GLY A 47 36.88 -38.27 6.14
CA GLY A 47 37.66 -39.47 5.90
C GLY A 47 37.77 -40.33 7.16
N GLY A 48 38.91 -40.99 7.33
CA GLY A 48 39.21 -41.85 8.47
C GLY A 48 39.50 -43.30 8.07
N ASP A 49 39.56 -44.17 9.07
CA ASP A 49 39.86 -45.58 8.86
C ASP A 49 38.58 -46.42 8.76
N ALA A 50 38.50 -47.26 7.73
CA ALA A 50 37.43 -48.23 7.53
C ALA A 50 38.02 -49.62 7.26
N THR A 51 37.41 -50.67 7.79
CA THR A 51 37.98 -52.02 7.73
C THR A 51 37.10 -53.01 6.99
N VAL A 52 37.73 -53.97 6.33
CA VAL A 52 37.08 -55.12 5.71
C VAL A 52 37.81 -56.40 6.11
N THR A 53 37.07 -57.46 6.40
CA THR A 53 37.64 -58.79 6.68
C THR A 53 37.57 -59.63 5.41
N VAL A 54 38.69 -60.25 5.05
CA VAL A 54 38.78 -61.13 3.88
C VAL A 54 38.63 -62.58 4.32
N THR A 55 37.65 -63.29 3.77
CA THR A 55 37.52 -64.74 3.90
C THR A 55 37.88 -65.37 2.56
N SER A 56 38.89 -66.23 2.55
CA SER A 56 39.49 -66.78 1.32
C SER A 56 39.96 -68.22 1.49
N SER A 57 39.87 -69.02 0.43
CA SER A 57 40.36 -70.41 0.45
C SER A 57 41.88 -70.57 0.44
N ASP A 58 42.63 -69.51 0.11
CA ASP A 58 44.10 -69.44 0.04
C ASP A 58 44.55 -67.97 0.16
N ASN A 59 45.86 -67.72 0.21
CA ASN A 59 46.45 -66.38 0.21
C ASN A 59 45.83 -65.50 -0.88
N TRP A 60 45.44 -64.29 -0.50
CA TRP A 60 44.77 -63.34 -1.38
C TRP A 60 45.72 -62.20 -1.78
N ARG A 61 45.38 -61.53 -2.89
CA ARG A 61 46.02 -60.28 -3.34
C ARG A 61 44.98 -59.21 -3.63
N LEU A 62 45.35 -57.96 -3.46
CA LEU A 62 44.52 -56.78 -3.72
C LEU A 62 45.09 -56.02 -4.93
N SER A 63 44.20 -55.65 -5.86
CA SER A 63 44.50 -54.75 -6.97
C SER A 63 43.60 -53.53 -6.93
N GLY A 64 44.17 -52.36 -7.19
CA GLY A 64 43.48 -51.08 -7.17
C GLY A 64 44.45 -50.02 -6.68
N ILE A 65 44.45 -48.86 -7.33
CA ILE A 65 45.28 -47.72 -6.94
C ILE A 65 44.35 -46.52 -6.85
N CYS A 66 44.42 -45.83 -5.72
CA CYS A 66 43.67 -44.63 -5.43
C CYS A 66 44.61 -43.66 -4.71
N ASP A 67 44.55 -42.38 -5.05
CA ASP A 67 45.38 -41.33 -4.44
C ASP A 67 44.83 -40.86 -3.08
N TRP A 68 43.61 -41.26 -2.71
CA TRP A 68 42.95 -40.84 -1.48
C TRP A 68 42.43 -41.98 -0.59
N ALA A 69 42.55 -43.24 -1.02
CA ALA A 69 42.14 -44.41 -0.24
C ALA A 69 43.28 -45.43 -0.21
N HIS A 70 43.87 -45.63 0.96
CA HIS A 70 45.14 -46.34 1.13
C HIS A 70 44.93 -47.63 1.91
N PRO A 71 44.98 -48.82 1.27
CA PRO A 71 44.90 -50.09 1.99
C PRO A 71 46.18 -50.34 2.80
N SER A 72 46.04 -50.86 4.02
CA SER A 72 47.17 -51.17 4.91
C SER A 72 48.09 -52.26 4.37
N VAL A 73 47.55 -53.18 3.56
CA VAL A 73 48.25 -54.30 2.93
C VAL A 73 47.65 -54.60 1.56
N THR A 74 48.46 -55.12 0.64
CA THR A 74 48.03 -55.50 -0.72
C THR A 74 48.03 -57.01 -0.97
N SER A 75 48.33 -57.82 0.03
CA SER A 75 48.22 -59.29 0.03
C SER A 75 48.12 -59.81 1.45
N GLY A 76 47.53 -60.98 1.65
CA GLY A 76 47.37 -61.57 2.97
C GLY A 76 46.83 -63.00 2.94
N LYS A 77 46.36 -63.46 4.10
CA LYS A 77 45.83 -64.80 4.35
C LYS A 77 44.35 -64.74 4.72
N ASP A 78 43.72 -65.92 4.75
CA ASP A 78 42.35 -66.05 5.24
C ASP A 78 42.18 -65.47 6.64
N GLY A 79 41.12 -64.70 6.84
CA GLY A 79 40.79 -64.04 8.10
C GLY A 79 41.48 -62.69 8.32
N ASP A 80 42.38 -62.25 7.42
CA ASP A 80 43.04 -60.95 7.56
C ASP A 80 42.04 -59.79 7.48
N VAL A 81 42.32 -58.75 8.28
CA VAL A 81 41.59 -57.49 8.28
C VAL A 81 42.42 -56.44 7.54
N VAL A 82 41.84 -55.88 6.48
CA VAL A 82 42.46 -54.78 5.73
C VAL A 82 41.84 -53.46 6.17
N THR A 83 42.68 -52.56 6.68
CA THR A 83 42.28 -51.19 7.02
C THR A 83 42.54 -50.29 5.82
N PHE A 84 41.52 -49.56 5.38
CA PHE A 84 41.65 -48.48 4.42
C PHE A 84 41.70 -47.16 5.17
N THR A 85 42.81 -46.44 5.06
CA THR A 85 42.92 -45.05 5.51
C THR A 85 42.46 -44.14 4.38
N ILE A 86 41.37 -43.40 4.62
CA ILE A 86 40.70 -42.57 3.63
C ILE A 86 40.93 -41.09 3.95
N ASP A 87 41.51 -40.35 3.01
CA ASP A 87 41.82 -38.93 3.18
C ASP A 87 40.54 -38.07 3.19
N PRO A 88 40.51 -36.91 3.87
CA PRO A 88 39.36 -36.01 3.84
C PRO A 88 38.96 -35.58 2.42
N ASN A 89 37.66 -35.59 2.12
CA ASN A 89 37.09 -35.03 0.91
C ASN A 89 36.76 -33.54 1.09
N LYS A 90 37.35 -32.70 0.24
CA LYS A 90 37.12 -31.24 0.23
C LYS A 90 36.27 -30.78 -0.95
N LEU A 91 35.83 -31.72 -1.80
CA LEU A 91 35.05 -31.44 -3.00
C LEU A 91 33.55 -31.53 -2.70
N ASP A 92 32.74 -30.88 -3.50
CA ASP A 92 31.27 -30.98 -3.49
C ASP A 92 30.74 -32.22 -4.23
N GLU A 93 31.63 -33.15 -4.58
CA GLU A 93 31.28 -34.41 -5.24
C GLU A 93 31.70 -35.63 -4.42
N LYS A 94 30.96 -36.72 -4.62
CA LYS A 94 31.23 -38.02 -4.00
C LYS A 94 32.44 -38.63 -4.69
N ARG A 95 33.45 -39.04 -3.93
CA ARG A 95 34.58 -39.81 -4.45
C ARG A 95 34.30 -41.30 -4.33
N THR A 96 34.66 -42.07 -5.36
CA THR A 96 34.46 -43.52 -5.39
C THR A 96 35.69 -44.18 -6.01
N ALA A 97 36.19 -45.22 -5.35
CA ALA A 97 37.28 -46.05 -5.83
C ALA A 97 36.87 -47.53 -5.76
N THR A 98 37.36 -48.34 -6.70
CA THR A 98 37.11 -49.78 -6.71
C THR A 98 38.42 -50.53 -6.57
N PHE A 99 38.46 -51.36 -5.54
CA PHE A 99 39.52 -52.31 -5.25
C PHE A 99 39.01 -53.72 -5.58
N LYS A 100 39.91 -54.64 -5.95
CA LYS A 100 39.57 -56.02 -6.29
C LYS A 100 40.46 -56.96 -5.50
N PHE A 101 39.85 -57.85 -4.74
CA PHE A 101 40.55 -58.92 -4.03
C PHE A 101 40.49 -60.20 -4.85
N PHE A 102 41.60 -60.94 -4.90
CA PHE A 102 41.73 -62.17 -5.67
C PHE A 102 42.28 -63.31 -4.82
N THR A 103 41.70 -64.49 -4.98
CA THR A 103 42.27 -65.78 -4.54
C THR A 103 42.12 -66.76 -5.69
N GLY A 104 43.23 -67.31 -6.19
CA GLY A 104 43.22 -68.12 -7.42
C GLY A 104 42.56 -67.38 -8.59
N SER A 105 41.55 -68.00 -9.21
CA SER A 105 40.74 -67.42 -10.28
C SER A 105 39.55 -66.56 -9.82
N SER A 106 39.27 -66.52 -8.52
CA SER A 106 38.10 -65.83 -7.95
C SER A 106 38.41 -64.38 -7.62
N VAL A 107 37.45 -63.49 -7.86
CA VAL A 107 37.58 -62.05 -7.65
C VAL A 107 36.34 -61.49 -6.96
N VAL A 108 36.54 -60.62 -5.97
CA VAL A 108 35.47 -59.85 -5.32
C VAL A 108 35.83 -58.36 -5.31
N PRO A 109 34.96 -57.46 -5.82
CA PRO A 109 35.19 -56.03 -5.77
C PRO A 109 34.80 -55.43 -4.41
N LEU A 110 35.58 -54.47 -3.95
CA LEU A 110 35.28 -53.58 -2.84
C LEU A 110 35.17 -52.15 -3.36
N GLN A 111 34.05 -51.50 -3.08
CA GLN A 111 33.86 -50.09 -3.36
C GLN A 111 34.20 -49.26 -2.11
N VAL A 112 35.09 -48.29 -2.25
CA VAL A 112 35.39 -47.32 -1.20
C VAL A 112 34.79 -45.99 -1.61
N GLU A 113 34.01 -45.38 -0.71
CA GLU A 113 33.26 -44.15 -0.97
C GLU A 113 33.53 -43.10 0.11
N SER A 114 33.73 -41.85 -0.31
CA SER A 114 33.80 -40.69 0.57
C SER A 114 32.77 -39.65 0.14
N GLN A 115 31.91 -39.25 1.07
CA GLN A 115 30.81 -38.31 0.79
C GLN A 115 31.31 -36.89 0.45
N PRO A 116 30.53 -36.08 -0.28
CA PRO A 116 30.84 -34.68 -0.53
C PRO A 116 31.05 -33.85 0.74
N ALA A 117 31.83 -32.79 0.64
CA ALA A 117 31.86 -31.72 1.63
C ALA A 117 30.62 -30.82 1.49
N TYR A 118 29.56 -31.13 2.24
CA TYR A 118 28.37 -30.29 2.28
C TYR A 118 28.59 -29.02 3.12
N ILE A 119 28.07 -27.90 2.62
CA ILE A 119 28.13 -26.59 3.28
C ILE A 119 26.76 -25.94 3.32
N MET A 120 26.50 -25.10 4.32
CA MET A 120 25.29 -24.31 4.44
C MET A 120 25.58 -23.04 5.24
N ASP A 121 26.04 -22.01 4.53
CA ASP A 121 26.39 -20.73 5.15
C ASP A 121 25.37 -19.66 4.79
N LEU A 122 24.96 -18.86 5.77
CA LEU A 122 24.10 -17.71 5.57
C LEU A 122 24.88 -16.56 4.91
N LEU A 123 24.31 -15.97 3.86
CA LEU A 123 24.87 -14.81 3.15
C LEU A 123 24.05 -13.52 3.34
N SER A 124 22.77 -13.62 3.70
CA SER A 124 21.92 -12.48 4.05
C SER A 124 22.02 -12.14 5.55
N ASP A 125 21.35 -11.09 6.00
CA ASP A 125 21.27 -10.77 7.44
C ASP A 125 20.56 -11.87 8.23
N GLU A 126 21.04 -12.12 9.46
CA GLU A 126 20.45 -13.07 10.41
C GLU A 126 19.14 -12.56 11.03
N ALA A 127 18.88 -11.26 10.96
CA ALA A 127 17.67 -10.62 11.46
C ALA A 127 17.10 -9.66 10.42
N LEU A 128 15.88 -9.93 9.96
CA LEU A 128 15.18 -9.13 8.95
C LEU A 128 13.95 -8.48 9.56
N SER A 129 13.81 -7.16 9.38
CA SER A 129 12.57 -6.46 9.72
C SER A 129 11.83 -6.01 8.45
N ILE A 130 10.57 -6.42 8.35
CA ILE A 130 9.69 -6.08 7.23
C ILE A 130 8.50 -5.25 7.70
N ALA A 131 7.94 -4.45 6.79
CA ALA A 131 6.74 -3.67 7.05
C ALA A 131 5.50 -4.56 7.15
N LYS A 132 4.38 -4.00 7.63
CA LYS A 132 3.14 -4.74 7.88
C LYS A 132 2.51 -5.31 6.61
N GLU A 133 2.80 -4.73 5.45
CA GLU A 133 2.22 -5.09 4.17
C GLU A 133 2.66 -6.50 3.74
N LYS A 134 1.86 -7.11 2.86
CA LYS A 134 2.27 -8.34 2.18
C LYS A 134 3.59 -8.08 1.43
N SER A 135 4.62 -8.88 1.68
CA SER A 135 5.95 -8.66 1.12
C SER A 135 6.71 -9.97 0.90
N THR A 136 7.78 -9.90 0.10
CA THR A 136 8.67 -11.03 -0.14
C THR A 136 9.93 -10.90 0.71
N VAL A 137 10.23 -11.94 1.49
CA VAL A 137 11.48 -12.11 2.24
C VAL A 137 12.42 -13.00 1.43
N ARG A 138 13.71 -12.65 1.37
CA ARG A 138 14.73 -13.42 0.65
C ARG A 138 15.89 -13.76 1.57
N ILE A 139 16.16 -15.05 1.73
CA ILE A 139 17.32 -15.56 2.47
C ILE A 139 18.32 -16.09 1.44
N GLN A 140 19.55 -15.61 1.51
CA GLN A 140 20.63 -16.04 0.61
C GLN A 140 21.58 -16.97 1.34
N LEU A 141 21.94 -18.08 0.69
CA LEU A 141 22.82 -19.11 1.22
C LEU A 141 23.96 -19.41 0.24
N ASN A 142 25.11 -19.78 0.78
CA ASN A 142 26.14 -20.55 0.09
C ASN A 142 25.96 -22.02 0.49
N THR A 143 25.35 -22.82 -0.37
CA THR A 143 25.06 -24.23 -0.05
C THR A 143 25.00 -25.11 -1.28
N ASN A 144 25.57 -26.31 -1.17
CA ASN A 144 25.41 -27.41 -2.13
C ASN A 144 24.34 -28.43 -1.65
N VAL A 145 23.64 -28.14 -0.54
CA VAL A 145 22.50 -28.93 -0.10
C VAL A 145 21.31 -28.60 -1.02
N THR A 146 20.79 -29.63 -1.70
CA THR A 146 19.70 -29.47 -2.67
C THR A 146 18.37 -29.23 -1.96
N ASP A 147 18.03 -30.06 -0.97
CA ASP A 147 16.74 -30.06 -0.29
C ASP A 147 16.92 -29.90 1.23
N PRO A 148 17.17 -28.67 1.73
CA PRO A 148 17.19 -28.43 3.16
C PRO A 148 15.77 -28.45 3.75
N THR A 149 15.66 -28.91 4.99
CA THR A 149 14.43 -28.82 5.80
C THR A 149 14.28 -27.40 6.32
N ILE A 150 13.11 -26.79 6.08
CA ILE A 150 12.75 -25.45 6.56
C ILE A 150 11.67 -25.60 7.63
N THR A 151 11.93 -25.07 8.82
CA THR A 151 10.99 -25.03 9.94
C THR A 151 10.82 -23.61 10.47
N TYR A 152 9.69 -23.38 11.15
CA TYR A 152 9.32 -22.09 11.72
C TYR A 152 9.14 -22.22 13.23
N SER A 153 9.43 -21.16 13.98
CA SER A 153 9.01 -21.04 15.39
C SER A 153 7.69 -20.27 15.50
N ASP A 154 7.02 -20.40 16.64
CA ASP A 154 5.92 -19.51 17.07
C ASP A 154 4.76 -19.38 16.06
N GLY A 155 4.47 -20.43 15.29
CA GLY A 155 3.40 -20.44 14.27
C GLY A 155 3.72 -19.60 13.03
N GLY A 156 5.00 -19.35 12.74
CA GLY A 156 5.44 -18.58 11.58
C GLY A 156 4.89 -19.08 10.24
N GLU A 157 4.64 -20.38 10.14
CA GLU A 157 4.04 -21.03 8.96
C GLU A 157 2.64 -20.50 8.61
N GLU A 158 1.91 -19.92 9.57
CA GLU A 158 0.57 -19.36 9.34
C GLU A 158 0.60 -18.08 8.49
N TRP A 159 1.73 -17.38 8.47
CA TRP A 159 1.83 -16.07 7.82
C TRP A 159 3.07 -15.88 6.95
N LEU A 160 4.05 -16.77 7.01
CA LEU A 160 5.28 -16.72 6.21
C LEU A 160 5.45 -18.01 5.41
N THR A 161 5.03 -17.99 4.15
CA THR A 161 5.02 -19.18 3.29
C THR A 161 6.30 -19.26 2.45
N PHE A 162 6.94 -20.43 2.41
CA PHE A 162 8.03 -20.68 1.46
C PHE A 162 7.48 -20.77 0.03
N ASP A 163 8.05 -19.98 -0.88
CA ASP A 163 7.59 -19.91 -2.27
C ASP A 163 8.43 -20.78 -3.19
N ARG A 164 9.76 -20.54 -3.19
CA ARG A 164 10.69 -21.19 -4.11
C ARG A 164 12.15 -21.07 -3.70
N ARG A 165 12.94 -22.03 -4.17
CA ARG A 165 14.40 -22.01 -4.22
C ARG A 165 14.84 -21.58 -5.62
N ASN A 166 15.74 -20.60 -5.71
CA ASN A 166 16.40 -20.24 -6.97
C ASN A 166 17.91 -20.36 -6.78
N GLU A 167 18.62 -20.73 -7.85
CA GLU A 167 20.07 -20.82 -7.85
C GLU A 167 20.64 -20.00 -8.99
N PHE A 168 21.56 -19.09 -8.68
CA PHE A 168 22.19 -18.22 -9.66
C PHE A 168 23.59 -17.84 -9.20
N GLY A 169 24.58 -18.01 -10.08
CA GLY A 169 25.97 -17.62 -9.79
C GLY A 169 26.59 -18.32 -8.57
N GLY A 170 26.25 -19.59 -8.34
CA GLY A 170 26.74 -20.38 -7.20
C GLY A 170 26.12 -20.01 -5.85
N LYS A 171 25.04 -19.22 -5.84
CA LYS A 171 24.30 -18.86 -4.63
C LYS A 171 22.88 -19.39 -4.69
N VAL A 172 22.37 -19.79 -3.55
CA VAL A 172 21.00 -20.23 -3.36
C VAL A 172 20.20 -19.10 -2.73
N THR A 173 19.04 -18.76 -3.30
CA THR A 173 18.09 -17.81 -2.70
C THR A 173 16.78 -18.53 -2.40
N LEU A 174 16.43 -18.58 -1.11
CA LEU A 174 15.13 -19.03 -0.64
C LEU A 174 14.20 -17.82 -0.54
N SER A 175 13.08 -17.86 -1.26
CA SER A 175 12.07 -16.80 -1.26
C SER A 175 10.85 -17.21 -0.45
N PHE A 176 10.37 -16.31 0.38
CA PHE A 176 9.20 -16.47 1.22
C PHE A 176 8.23 -15.32 0.99
N THR A 177 6.94 -15.58 1.10
CA THR A 177 5.89 -14.55 1.09
C THR A 177 5.33 -14.38 2.49
N ALA A 178 5.53 -13.18 3.06
CA ALA A 178 4.88 -12.75 4.28
C ALA A 178 3.49 -12.20 3.96
N ALA A 179 2.45 -12.71 4.61
CA ALA A 179 1.11 -12.13 4.57
C ALA A 179 1.08 -10.75 5.24
N GLU A 180 0.04 -9.97 4.98
CA GLU A 180 -0.17 -8.69 5.68
C GLU A 180 -0.38 -8.95 7.19
N ASN A 181 0.28 -8.18 8.06
CA ASN A 181 0.04 -8.16 9.49
C ASN A 181 -1.07 -7.16 9.84
N LYS A 182 -2.29 -7.66 9.96
CA LYS A 182 -3.47 -6.88 10.32
C LYS A 182 -3.63 -6.64 11.83
N THR A 183 -2.75 -7.21 12.65
CA THR A 183 -2.80 -7.07 14.10
C THR A 183 -2.08 -5.80 14.55
N TYR A 184 -2.39 -5.32 15.76
CA TYR A 184 -1.74 -4.14 16.35
C TYR A 184 -0.48 -4.48 17.14
N LYS A 185 0.07 -5.69 16.94
CA LYS A 185 1.33 -6.14 17.53
C LYS A 185 2.33 -6.49 16.44
N ASP A 186 3.61 -6.22 16.70
CA ASP A 186 4.69 -6.83 15.94
C ASP A 186 4.56 -8.36 16.09
N ARG A 187 4.81 -9.09 15.01
CA ARG A 187 4.87 -10.55 15.03
C ARG A 187 6.22 -11.01 14.53
N SER A 188 6.73 -12.07 15.13
CA SER A 188 8.05 -12.60 14.82
C SER A 188 8.01 -14.11 14.65
N THR A 189 8.93 -14.62 13.83
CA THR A 189 9.22 -16.05 13.72
C THR A 189 10.70 -16.23 13.42
N LYS A 190 11.26 -17.36 13.85
CA LYS A 190 12.57 -17.81 13.43
C LYS A 190 12.42 -18.86 12.34
N ILE A 191 13.03 -18.62 11.18
CA ILE A 191 13.22 -19.64 10.14
C ILE A 191 14.49 -20.42 10.49
N THR A 192 14.38 -21.75 10.61
CA THR A 192 15.51 -22.66 10.73
C THR A 192 15.64 -23.49 9.47
N ILE A 193 16.82 -23.47 8.85
CA ILE A 193 17.16 -24.22 7.64
C ILE A 193 18.22 -25.25 8.04
N SER A 194 17.89 -26.53 7.90
CA SER A 194 18.71 -27.64 8.39
C SER A 194 18.81 -28.78 7.38
N SER A 195 19.80 -29.65 7.53
CA SER A 195 19.93 -30.88 6.76
C SER A 195 20.77 -31.88 7.52
N PRO A 196 20.50 -33.21 7.43
CA PRO A 196 21.36 -34.22 8.05
C PRO A 196 22.76 -34.28 7.45
N LEU A 197 23.00 -33.58 6.32
CA LEU A 197 24.27 -33.53 5.62
C LEU A 197 25.24 -32.48 6.20
N VAL A 198 24.74 -31.58 7.06
CA VAL A 198 25.53 -30.55 7.75
C VAL A 198 25.27 -30.61 9.26
N THR A 199 26.24 -30.20 10.07
CA THR A 199 26.09 -30.22 11.53
C THR A 199 25.33 -29.01 12.07
N GLU A 200 25.60 -27.84 11.51
CA GLU A 200 25.00 -26.57 11.94
C GLU A 200 23.81 -26.19 11.05
N SER A 201 22.76 -25.67 11.67
CA SER A 201 21.61 -25.10 10.96
C SER A 201 21.75 -23.59 10.80
N VAL A 202 21.16 -23.06 9.73
CA VAL A 202 21.04 -21.61 9.54
C VAL A 202 19.74 -21.12 10.19
N ASN A 203 19.83 -20.06 10.99
CA ASN A 203 18.70 -19.47 11.68
C ASN A 203 18.55 -18.00 11.26
N VAL A 204 17.33 -17.59 10.89
CA VAL A 204 17.02 -16.21 10.50
C VAL A 204 15.77 -15.73 11.24
N ASP A 205 15.92 -14.66 12.02
CA ASP A 205 14.83 -14.01 12.75
C ASP A 205 14.09 -13.04 11.82
N ILE A 206 12.78 -13.22 11.68
CA ILE A 206 11.91 -12.36 10.88
C ILE A 206 10.96 -11.60 11.81
N ASN A 207 11.04 -10.27 11.82
CA ASN A 207 10.12 -9.40 12.54
C ASN A 207 9.26 -8.59 11.57
N GLN A 208 7.95 -8.82 11.58
CA GLN A 208 7.00 -8.03 10.80
C GLN A 208 6.31 -6.99 11.68
N LYS A 209 6.36 -5.73 11.24
CA LYS A 209 5.77 -4.60 11.96
C LYS A 209 4.26 -4.71 12.11
N GLN A 210 3.75 -4.17 13.22
CA GLN A 210 2.34 -4.02 13.53
C GLN A 210 1.58 -3.14 12.52
N THR A 211 0.25 -3.27 12.50
CA THR A 211 -0.62 -2.22 11.96
C THR A 211 -0.69 -1.05 12.95
N ASP A 212 -0.37 0.15 12.49
CA ASP A 212 -0.52 1.38 13.28
C ASP A 212 -1.99 1.82 13.33
N ALA A 213 -2.45 2.30 14.49
CA ALA A 213 -3.83 2.72 14.69
C ALA A 213 -4.01 3.84 15.72
N ILE A 214 -5.01 4.69 15.46
CA ILE A 214 -5.67 5.60 16.41
C ILE A 214 -7.18 5.36 16.25
N ILE A 215 -7.84 4.88 17.31
CA ILE A 215 -9.24 4.45 17.31
C ILE A 215 -10.01 5.21 18.39
N THR A 216 -11.17 5.73 18.02
CA THR A 216 -12.12 6.43 18.90
C THR A 216 -13.48 5.73 18.84
N GLU A 217 -14.28 5.82 19.90
CA GLU A 217 -15.60 5.17 19.97
C GLU A 217 -16.63 5.80 19.03
N SER A 218 -16.50 7.10 18.77
CA SER A 218 -17.35 7.86 17.84
C SER A 218 -16.56 8.98 17.17
N ASN A 219 -17.04 9.43 16.01
CA ASN A 219 -16.55 10.64 15.33
C ASN A 219 -17.41 11.87 15.68
N THR A 220 -18.52 11.69 16.41
CA THR A 220 -19.41 12.79 16.81
C THR A 220 -20.00 12.52 18.18
N LEU A 221 -19.95 13.52 19.05
CA LEU A 221 -20.54 13.51 20.38
C LEU A 221 -21.48 14.71 20.49
N THR A 222 -22.77 14.42 20.69
CA THR A 222 -23.82 15.45 20.77
C THR A 222 -24.35 15.52 22.20
N TYR A 223 -24.43 16.75 22.70
CA TYR A 223 -24.90 17.07 24.04
C TYR A 223 -25.91 18.22 23.96
N ASP A 224 -26.68 18.43 25.03
CA ASP A 224 -27.48 19.64 25.17
C ASP A 224 -26.61 20.87 25.50
N LEU A 225 -27.28 22.01 25.62
CA LEU A 225 -26.66 23.32 25.82
C LEU A 225 -26.08 23.57 27.22
N THR A 226 -26.22 22.63 28.17
CA THR A 226 -25.75 22.81 29.55
C THR A 226 -24.25 22.53 29.70
N ALA A 227 -23.63 23.20 30.67
CA ALA A 227 -22.25 22.93 31.05
C ALA A 227 -22.10 21.51 31.61
N ARG A 228 -21.05 20.80 31.20
CA ARG A 228 -20.82 19.41 31.61
C ARG A 228 -19.36 18.98 31.43
N THR A 229 -19.01 17.87 32.04
CA THR A 229 -17.78 17.14 31.75
C THR A 229 -18.10 16.02 30.78
N ILE A 230 -17.26 15.85 29.76
CA ILE A 230 -17.37 14.77 28.78
C ILE A 230 -16.09 13.94 28.78
N SER A 231 -16.20 12.67 28.41
CA SER A 231 -15.08 11.76 28.32
C SER A 231 -15.21 10.89 27.07
N LEU A 232 -14.08 10.59 26.44
CA LEU A 232 -14.01 9.70 25.27
C LEU A 232 -12.77 8.81 25.37
N LYS A 233 -12.89 7.56 24.92
CA LYS A 233 -11.76 6.64 24.89
C LYS A 233 -11.00 6.75 23.58
N VAL A 234 -9.67 6.78 23.69
CA VAL A 234 -8.74 6.73 22.56
C VAL A 234 -7.87 5.49 22.72
N LYS A 235 -7.91 4.59 21.73
CA LYS A 235 -6.99 3.45 21.64
C LYS A 235 -5.91 3.73 20.59
N TYR A 236 -4.66 3.43 20.89
CA TYR A 236 -3.53 3.74 20.03
C TYR A 236 -2.35 2.80 20.22
N ASN A 237 -1.49 2.64 19.21
CA ASN A 237 -0.17 2.01 19.34
C ASN A 237 0.96 2.85 18.70
N VAL A 238 0.66 4.13 18.44
CA VAL A 238 1.58 5.11 17.88
C VAL A 238 1.62 6.36 18.75
N ASN A 239 2.70 7.14 18.65
CA ASN A 239 2.75 8.46 19.25
C ASN A 239 1.75 9.40 18.56
N TYR A 240 0.98 10.14 19.35
CA TYR A 240 -0.03 11.07 18.85
C TYR A 240 -0.07 12.35 19.69
N ALA A 241 -0.65 13.39 19.13
CA ALA A 241 -0.99 14.63 19.80
C ALA A 241 -2.50 14.87 19.70
N ILE A 242 -3.07 15.48 20.74
CA ILE A 242 -4.46 15.94 20.74
C ILE A 242 -4.45 17.46 20.77
N SER A 243 -5.29 18.07 19.93
CA SER A 243 -5.52 19.51 19.93
C SER A 243 -7.00 19.80 19.68
N ILE A 244 -7.47 20.97 20.10
CA ILE A 244 -8.80 21.46 19.74
C ILE A 244 -8.62 22.38 18.54
N THR A 245 -9.21 22.07 17.40
CA THR A 245 -9.11 22.91 16.19
C THR A 245 -10.26 23.91 16.10
N LYS A 246 -11.40 23.62 16.75
CA LYS A 246 -12.57 24.51 16.85
C LYS A 246 -13.22 24.42 18.24
N GLY A 247 -13.69 25.55 18.76
CA GLY A 247 -14.33 25.62 20.08
C GLY A 247 -13.36 25.68 21.27
N LYS A 248 -12.13 26.18 21.09
CA LYS A 248 -11.12 26.31 22.16
C LYS A 248 -11.57 27.18 23.34
N ASP A 249 -12.51 28.07 23.09
CA ASP A 249 -13.11 29.00 24.03
C ASP A 249 -14.12 28.34 24.99
N TRP A 250 -14.71 27.20 24.60
CA TRP A 250 -15.74 26.51 25.40
C TRP A 250 -15.50 25.03 25.64
N ILE A 251 -14.54 24.42 24.94
CA ILE A 251 -14.00 23.08 25.21
C ILE A 251 -12.67 23.26 25.93
N THR A 252 -12.65 23.03 27.24
CA THR A 252 -11.50 23.38 28.10
C THR A 252 -11.12 22.23 29.04
N ASP A 253 -10.13 22.49 29.90
CA ASP A 253 -9.72 21.60 30.99
C ASP A 253 -9.40 20.17 30.53
N GLN A 254 -8.65 20.04 29.43
CA GLN A 254 -8.23 18.74 28.92
C GLN A 254 -7.45 17.98 29.99
N SER A 255 -7.87 16.74 30.24
CA SER A 255 -7.12 15.78 31.06
C SER A 255 -7.09 14.42 30.37
N ILE A 256 -6.00 13.69 30.56
CA ILE A 256 -5.79 12.36 29.98
C ILE A 256 -5.52 11.40 31.13
N SER A 257 -6.26 10.30 31.20
CA SER A 257 -6.06 9.26 32.22
C SER A 257 -4.72 8.55 32.04
N GLU A 258 -4.30 7.80 33.06
CA GLU A 258 -3.17 6.89 32.91
C GLU A 258 -3.40 5.86 31.78
N PRO A 259 -2.38 5.55 30.96
CA PRO A 259 -2.48 4.62 29.86
C PRO A 259 -2.68 3.18 30.34
N GLN A 260 -3.67 2.50 29.76
CA GLN A 260 -3.96 1.09 30.03
C GLN A 260 -3.61 0.24 28.81
N LYS A 261 -2.54 -0.56 28.90
CA LYS A 261 -2.10 -1.42 27.80
C LYS A 261 -3.01 -2.65 27.68
N GLY A 262 -3.58 -2.85 26.49
CA GLY A 262 -4.40 -4.01 26.17
C GLY A 262 -3.60 -5.16 25.58
N ASP A 263 -4.16 -6.36 25.70
CA ASP A 263 -3.60 -7.58 25.10
C ASP A 263 -3.76 -7.62 23.57
N ASP A 264 -4.47 -6.65 22.98
CA ASP A 264 -4.61 -6.50 21.52
C ASP A 264 -3.44 -5.74 20.87
N GLY A 265 -2.52 -5.19 21.67
CA GLY A 265 -1.41 -4.34 21.20
C GLY A 265 -1.71 -2.84 21.25
N LEU A 266 -2.93 -2.47 21.59
CA LEU A 266 -3.34 -1.07 21.73
C LEU A 266 -3.23 -0.63 23.20
N THR A 267 -2.90 0.64 23.40
CA THR A 267 -2.99 1.34 24.68
C THR A 267 -4.24 2.19 24.68
N THR A 268 -5.03 2.13 25.75
CA THR A 268 -6.25 2.93 25.92
C THR A 268 -6.03 4.05 26.92
N VAL A 269 -6.46 5.26 26.58
CA VAL A 269 -6.62 6.37 27.53
C VAL A 269 -8.05 6.91 27.46
N THR A 270 -8.50 7.52 28.55
CA THR A 270 -9.71 8.34 28.56
C THR A 270 -9.29 9.80 28.51
N VAL A 271 -9.78 10.53 27.51
CA VAL A 271 -9.58 11.97 27.37
C VAL A 271 -10.84 12.66 27.84
N THR A 272 -10.69 13.62 28.74
CA THR A 272 -11.80 14.33 29.40
C THR A 272 -11.68 15.82 29.14
N TYR A 273 -12.83 16.46 28.90
CA TYR A 273 -12.96 17.90 28.68
C TYR A 273 -14.12 18.46 29.48
N LYS A 274 -14.06 19.75 29.82
CA LYS A 274 -15.24 20.52 30.25
C LYS A 274 -15.83 21.28 29.07
N LEU A 275 -17.15 21.25 28.98
CA LEU A 275 -17.94 22.05 28.07
C LEU A 275 -18.64 23.15 28.86
N SER A 276 -18.51 24.41 28.45
CA SER A 276 -19.32 25.50 29.00
C SER A 276 -20.76 25.42 28.50
N ALA A 277 -21.69 26.12 29.18
CA ALA A 277 -23.04 26.26 28.67
C ALA A 277 -23.07 27.15 27.42
N SER A 278 -24.10 27.00 26.58
CA SER A 278 -24.31 27.80 25.37
C SER A 278 -25.75 28.31 25.29
N PRO A 279 -26.01 29.52 24.77
CA PRO A 279 -27.37 29.95 24.48
C PRO A 279 -27.91 29.43 23.14
N ALA A 280 -27.05 28.89 22.27
CA ALA A 280 -27.41 28.44 20.93
C ALA A 280 -26.62 27.20 20.49
N SER A 281 -27.07 26.54 19.43
CA SER A 281 -26.36 25.41 18.84
C SER A 281 -24.95 25.81 18.39
N ARG A 282 -23.94 25.07 18.83
CA ARG A 282 -22.53 25.29 18.46
C ARG A 282 -21.76 23.99 18.32
N GLY A 283 -20.68 24.04 17.55
CA GLY A 283 -19.82 22.90 17.24
C GLY A 283 -18.34 23.19 17.49
N GLY A 284 -17.61 22.14 17.84
CA GLY A 284 -16.18 22.16 18.07
C GLY A 284 -15.54 20.88 17.57
N THR A 285 -14.22 20.84 17.52
CA THR A 285 -13.49 19.72 16.92
C THR A 285 -12.26 19.40 17.74
N ILE A 286 -12.19 18.15 18.20
CA ILE A 286 -10.99 17.56 18.80
C ILE A 286 -10.25 16.82 17.69
N HIS A 287 -9.02 17.22 17.44
CA HIS A 287 -8.13 16.67 16.44
C HIS A 287 -7.06 15.81 17.10
N ILE A 288 -7.01 14.53 16.73
CA ILE A 288 -6.04 13.55 17.22
C ILE A 288 -5.21 13.10 16.02
N ALA A 289 -3.92 13.41 16.03
CA ALA A 289 -3.03 13.10 14.91
C ALA A 289 -1.76 12.39 15.37
N GLN A 290 -1.33 11.41 14.60
CA GLN A 290 -0.03 10.77 14.78
C GLN A 290 1.08 11.82 14.60
N THR A 291 2.06 11.84 15.50
CA THR A 291 3.10 12.89 15.51
C THR A 291 4.09 12.76 14.35
N SER A 292 4.28 11.55 13.81
CA SER A 292 5.24 11.25 12.75
C SER A 292 4.65 10.41 11.61
N GLY A 293 3.36 10.59 11.30
CA GLY A 293 2.69 9.82 10.25
C GLY A 293 1.40 10.49 9.76
N THR A 294 0.54 9.72 9.09
CA THR A 294 -0.65 10.25 8.41
C THR A 294 -1.97 9.90 9.08
N LEU A 295 -1.95 9.15 10.19
CA LEU A 295 -3.17 8.76 10.90
C LEU A 295 -3.76 9.99 11.61
N VAL A 296 -5.03 10.25 11.32
CA VAL A 296 -5.79 11.37 11.88
C VAL A 296 -7.19 10.90 12.27
N LYS A 297 -7.68 11.41 13.39
CA LYS A 297 -9.06 11.29 13.86
C LYS A 297 -9.57 12.65 14.32
N ASP A 298 -10.63 13.12 13.66
CA ASP A 298 -11.39 14.28 14.08
C ASP A 298 -12.68 13.83 14.76
N ILE A 299 -12.93 14.38 15.95
CA ILE A 299 -14.15 14.14 16.72
C ILE A 299 -14.90 15.47 16.82
N ALA A 300 -16.09 15.51 16.23
CA ALA A 300 -16.99 16.64 16.35
C ALA A 300 -17.67 16.63 17.73
N ILE A 301 -17.56 17.73 18.46
CA ILE A 301 -18.32 17.97 19.70
C ILE A 301 -19.42 18.97 19.38
N VAL A 302 -20.66 18.62 19.69
CA VAL A 302 -21.83 19.45 19.38
C VAL A 302 -22.63 19.70 20.65
N GLN A 303 -22.89 20.97 20.95
CA GLN A 303 -23.99 21.35 21.83
C GLN A 303 -25.16 21.76 20.96
N LYS A 304 -26.20 20.92 20.95
CA LYS A 304 -27.41 21.12 20.15
C LYS A 304 -28.51 21.73 21.01
N ASP A 305 -29.10 22.80 20.51
CA ASP A 305 -30.38 23.31 20.98
C ASP A 305 -31.48 22.29 20.64
N PRO A 306 -32.22 21.76 21.62
CA PRO A 306 -33.30 20.79 21.35
C PRO A 306 -34.39 21.35 20.45
N ASP A 307 -34.58 22.67 20.43
CA ASP A 307 -35.60 23.35 19.63
C ASP A 307 -35.07 23.84 18.27
N ALA A 308 -33.78 23.59 17.96
CA ALA A 308 -33.21 23.92 16.66
C ALA A 308 -33.91 23.12 15.54
N SER A 309 -34.58 23.86 14.67
CA SER A 309 -35.25 23.30 13.50
C SER A 309 -34.22 22.97 12.41
N PRO A 310 -34.22 21.75 11.85
CA PRO A 310 -33.38 21.41 10.72
C PRO A 310 -33.73 22.25 9.50
N VAL A 311 -32.71 22.64 8.74
CA VAL A 311 -32.83 23.38 7.49
C VAL A 311 -32.30 22.57 6.31
N GLU A 312 -32.77 22.85 5.11
CA GLU A 312 -32.40 22.13 3.89
C GLU A 312 -31.12 22.72 3.27
N ILE A 313 -30.12 21.87 3.06
CA ILE A 313 -28.90 22.12 2.28
C ILE A 313 -28.67 20.88 1.37
N PRO A 314 -29.45 20.74 0.28
CA PRO A 314 -29.50 19.51 -0.50
C PRO A 314 -28.20 19.21 -1.27
N ASP A 315 -27.49 20.24 -1.74
CA ASP A 315 -26.24 20.08 -2.47
C ASP A 315 -25.15 19.51 -1.56
N ALA A 316 -24.66 18.31 -1.91
CA ALA A 316 -23.69 17.59 -1.10
C ALA A 316 -22.34 18.32 -0.97
N VAL A 317 -21.93 19.10 -1.97
CA VAL A 317 -20.67 19.85 -1.94
C VAL A 317 -20.82 21.07 -1.06
N LEU A 318 -21.90 21.85 -1.22
CA LEU A 318 -22.21 22.98 -0.35
C LEU A 318 -22.30 22.52 1.12
N ARG A 319 -23.08 21.47 1.37
CA ARG A 319 -23.26 20.89 2.70
C ARG A 319 -21.93 20.42 3.30
N ALA A 320 -21.11 19.69 2.54
CA ALA A 320 -19.81 19.24 3.01
C ALA A 320 -18.88 20.41 3.39
N LEU A 321 -18.90 21.50 2.61
CA LEU A 321 -18.12 22.71 2.90
C LEU A 321 -18.62 23.42 4.17
N CYS A 322 -19.94 23.54 4.35
CA CYS A 322 -20.53 24.08 5.58
C CYS A 322 -20.13 23.23 6.81
N ILE A 323 -20.18 21.91 6.68
CA ILE A 323 -19.78 20.98 7.75
C ILE A 323 -18.29 21.09 8.05
N SER A 324 -17.43 21.10 7.01
CA SER A 324 -15.97 21.21 7.20
C SER A 324 -15.58 22.56 7.80
N ASN A 325 -16.34 23.62 7.52
CA ASN A 325 -16.18 24.93 8.15
C ASN A 325 -16.79 25.00 9.55
N GLY A 326 -17.52 23.97 10.00
CA GLY A 326 -18.12 23.93 11.33
C GLY A 326 -19.36 24.84 11.44
N TRP A 327 -19.95 25.17 10.30
CA TRP A 327 -21.12 26.04 10.20
C TRP A 327 -22.43 25.28 10.36
N ALA A 328 -22.40 23.97 10.15
CA ALA A 328 -23.58 23.13 10.10
C ALA A 328 -23.29 21.73 10.67
N LEU A 329 -24.27 21.15 11.36
CA LEU A 329 -24.30 19.76 11.79
C LEU A 329 -25.23 18.96 10.87
N PRO A 330 -24.78 17.89 10.20
CA PRO A 330 -25.68 17.03 9.42
C PRO A 330 -26.67 16.29 10.33
N ILE A 331 -27.94 16.26 9.89
CA ILE A 331 -29.00 15.42 10.46
C ILE A 331 -29.29 14.24 9.55
N ASP A 332 -29.34 14.49 8.24
CA ASP A 332 -29.46 13.50 7.18
C ASP A 332 -28.75 13.99 5.90
N ASP A 333 -29.00 13.33 4.78
CA ASP A 333 -28.37 13.61 3.48
C ASP A 333 -28.78 14.96 2.85
N THR A 334 -29.70 15.69 3.47
CA THR A 334 -30.20 16.98 2.97
C THR A 334 -30.30 18.03 4.07
N LYS A 335 -30.53 17.63 5.32
CA LYS A 335 -30.81 18.53 6.42
C LYS A 335 -29.63 18.75 7.34
N CYS A 336 -29.52 19.99 7.80
CA CYS A 336 -28.54 20.40 8.79
C CYS A 336 -29.16 21.23 9.92
N ILE A 337 -28.47 21.28 11.05
CA ILE A 337 -28.66 22.35 12.05
C ILE A 337 -27.55 23.37 11.86
N ILE A 338 -27.91 24.64 11.73
CA ILE A 338 -26.95 25.72 11.61
C ILE A 338 -26.34 26.02 12.97
N LEU A 339 -25.02 26.19 12.98
CA LEU A 339 -24.23 26.46 14.16
C LEU A 339 -23.89 27.96 14.24
N GLU A 340 -23.60 28.44 15.44
CA GLU A 340 -23.22 29.84 15.70
C GLU A 340 -22.11 30.36 14.77
N GLU A 341 -21.06 29.56 14.53
CA GLU A 341 -19.98 29.87 13.57
C GLU A 341 -20.49 30.13 12.15
N GLY A 342 -21.52 29.39 11.72
CA GLY A 342 -22.17 29.60 10.43
C GLY A 342 -22.96 30.91 10.38
N LEU A 343 -23.73 31.19 11.44
CA LEU A 343 -24.48 32.44 11.55
C LEU A 343 -23.55 33.67 11.51
N ASN A 344 -22.35 33.55 12.09
CA ASN A 344 -21.36 34.62 12.15
C ASN A 344 -20.40 34.66 10.94
N ALA A 345 -20.49 33.69 10.03
CA ALA A 345 -19.62 33.60 8.88
C ALA A 345 -19.81 34.81 7.93
N THR A 346 -18.69 35.35 7.45
CA THR A 346 -18.68 36.51 6.54
C THR A 346 -18.15 36.17 5.15
N SER A 347 -17.52 35.02 4.96
CA SER A 347 -17.02 34.61 3.65
C SER A 347 -17.15 33.11 3.42
N PHE A 348 -17.61 32.72 2.23
CA PHE A 348 -17.70 31.34 1.78
C PHE A 348 -16.78 31.12 0.59
N SER A 349 -16.04 30.01 0.58
CA SER A 349 -15.07 29.71 -0.47
C SER A 349 -15.05 28.23 -0.83
N ASN A 350 -15.23 27.95 -2.11
CA ASN A 350 -14.91 26.72 -2.79
C ASN A 350 -13.84 27.00 -3.85
N THR A 351 -12.75 26.24 -3.81
CA THR A 351 -11.64 26.35 -4.76
C THR A 351 -11.44 25.09 -5.60
N SER A 352 -12.28 24.06 -5.38
CA SER A 352 -12.17 22.79 -6.08
C SER A 352 -12.61 22.91 -7.54
N TYR A 353 -11.87 22.25 -8.42
CA TYR A 353 -12.25 22.07 -9.82
C TYR A 353 -13.28 20.96 -10.00
N SER A 354 -13.15 19.87 -9.23
CA SER A 354 -13.97 18.66 -9.35
C SER A 354 -15.22 18.70 -8.47
N ASN A 355 -15.12 19.29 -7.28
CA ASN A 355 -16.22 19.35 -6.32
C ASN A 355 -16.97 20.66 -6.56
N GLN A 356 -17.83 20.64 -7.57
CA GLN A 356 -18.60 21.81 -7.99
C GLN A 356 -19.94 21.85 -7.26
N ILE A 357 -20.31 23.05 -6.80
CA ILE A 357 -21.64 23.33 -6.24
C ILE A 357 -22.59 23.49 -7.43
N LYS A 358 -23.76 22.84 -7.36
CA LYS A 358 -24.78 22.84 -8.41
C LYS A 358 -26.04 23.58 -7.97
N ASP A 359 -26.29 23.59 -6.68
CA ASP A 359 -27.45 24.22 -6.05
C ASP A 359 -27.00 24.97 -4.79
N LEU A 360 -27.44 26.23 -4.70
CA LEU A 360 -27.14 27.13 -3.57
C LEU A 360 -28.23 27.12 -2.50
N THR A 361 -29.29 26.33 -2.65
CA THR A 361 -30.33 26.17 -1.63
C THR A 361 -29.71 25.90 -0.27
N GLY A 362 -30.08 26.74 0.71
CA GLY A 362 -29.58 26.70 2.07
C GLY A 362 -28.43 27.68 2.35
N ILE A 363 -27.90 28.38 1.34
CA ILE A 363 -26.88 29.43 1.55
C ILE A 363 -27.47 30.63 2.33
N GLU A 364 -28.77 30.88 2.20
CA GLU A 364 -29.52 31.95 2.87
C GLU A 364 -29.50 31.83 4.40
N TYR A 365 -29.24 30.62 4.94
CA TYR A 365 -29.11 30.41 6.38
C TYR A 365 -27.79 30.94 6.98
N PHE A 366 -26.93 31.54 6.14
CA PHE A 366 -25.68 32.20 6.55
C PHE A 366 -25.77 33.72 6.24
N PRO A 367 -26.62 34.47 6.98
CA PRO A 367 -27.08 35.82 6.58
C PRO A 367 -26.01 36.91 6.65
N ASN A 368 -24.85 36.62 7.24
CA ASN A 368 -23.74 37.56 7.39
C ASN A 368 -22.67 37.45 6.29
N LEU A 369 -22.85 36.55 5.32
CA LEU A 369 -21.93 36.42 4.18
C LEU A 369 -21.88 37.71 3.36
N THR A 370 -20.67 38.24 3.20
CA THR A 370 -20.37 39.42 2.37
C THR A 370 -19.56 39.07 1.12
N SER A 371 -18.93 37.89 1.11
CA SER A 371 -18.08 37.41 0.02
C SER A 371 -18.33 35.95 -0.29
N LEU A 372 -18.58 35.64 -1.56
CA LEU A 372 -18.77 34.28 -2.08
C LEU A 372 -17.75 33.98 -3.17
N ARG A 373 -17.00 32.91 -2.99
CA ARG A 373 -16.17 32.29 -4.03
C ARG A 373 -16.65 30.88 -4.27
N LEU A 374 -17.29 30.63 -5.42
CA LEU A 374 -17.99 29.36 -5.69
C LEU A 374 -17.14 28.33 -6.46
N GLY A 375 -15.96 28.72 -6.95
CA GLY A 375 -15.09 27.82 -7.70
C GLY A 375 -15.56 27.62 -9.13
N TYR A 376 -15.57 26.38 -9.62
CA TYR A 376 -16.16 26.04 -10.93
C TYR A 376 -17.65 25.68 -10.77
N CYS A 377 -18.49 26.22 -11.64
CA CYS A 377 -19.95 26.11 -11.58
C CYS A 377 -20.55 25.58 -12.90
N SER A 378 -19.85 24.69 -13.59
CA SER A 378 -20.25 24.17 -14.92
C SER A 378 -21.50 23.30 -14.90
N ASN A 379 -21.95 22.91 -13.71
CA ASN A 379 -23.15 22.12 -13.50
C ASN A 379 -24.27 22.90 -12.78
N MET A 380 -24.11 24.22 -12.60
CA MET A 380 -25.08 25.07 -11.93
C MET A 380 -26.05 25.64 -12.97
N LYS A 381 -27.35 25.33 -12.83
CA LYS A 381 -28.40 25.89 -13.69
C LYS A 381 -28.90 27.26 -13.21
N LYS A 382 -28.86 27.49 -11.90
CA LYS A 382 -29.32 28.72 -11.29
C LYS A 382 -28.37 29.12 -10.16
N LEU A 383 -27.85 30.34 -10.26
CA LEU A 383 -27.08 31.00 -9.21
C LEU A 383 -28.07 31.90 -8.46
N ASP A 384 -28.61 31.39 -7.36
CA ASP A 384 -29.51 32.15 -6.50
C ASP A 384 -28.84 32.50 -5.18
N ILE A 385 -28.67 33.79 -4.92
CA ILE A 385 -28.21 34.34 -3.65
C ILE A 385 -29.21 35.36 -3.11
N SER A 386 -30.45 35.36 -3.60
CA SER A 386 -31.46 36.37 -3.26
C SER A 386 -31.95 36.29 -1.81
N GLY A 387 -31.74 35.17 -1.13
CA GLY A 387 -31.92 35.05 0.32
C GLY A 387 -30.77 35.62 1.15
N LEU A 388 -29.68 36.06 0.52
CA LEU A 388 -28.62 36.86 1.15
C LEU A 388 -28.81 38.34 0.80
N HIS A 389 -28.31 39.23 1.66
CA HIS A 389 -28.54 40.68 1.53
C HIS A 389 -27.26 41.52 1.67
N LYS A 390 -26.11 40.88 1.89
CA LYS A 390 -24.84 41.57 2.24
C LYS A 390 -23.68 41.22 1.31
N VAL A 391 -23.89 40.37 0.31
CA VAL A 391 -22.84 39.93 -0.61
C VAL A 391 -22.42 41.09 -1.51
N SER A 392 -21.19 41.55 -1.37
CA SER A 392 -20.60 42.60 -2.22
C SER A 392 -19.52 42.05 -3.16
N SER A 393 -19.03 40.84 -2.90
CA SER A 393 -18.03 40.14 -3.69
C SER A 393 -18.54 38.75 -4.08
N LEU A 394 -18.62 38.48 -5.38
CA LEU A 394 -19.05 37.19 -5.91
C LEU A 394 -18.09 36.76 -7.03
N THR A 395 -17.50 35.57 -6.89
CA THR A 395 -16.57 35.00 -7.88
C THR A 395 -16.90 33.53 -8.16
N PHE A 396 -16.89 33.16 -9.43
CA PHE A 396 -17.15 31.80 -9.92
C PHE A 396 -16.56 31.65 -11.33
N ASN A 397 -16.46 30.41 -11.82
CA ASN A 397 -15.86 30.08 -13.11
C ASN A 397 -16.75 29.13 -13.90
N SER A 398 -16.71 29.29 -15.22
CA SER A 398 -17.33 28.38 -16.19
C SER A 398 -18.80 28.02 -15.92
N PRO A 399 -19.72 28.99 -15.74
CA PRO A 399 -21.15 28.74 -15.53
C PRO A 399 -21.87 28.36 -16.84
N THR A 400 -21.36 27.40 -17.61
CA THR A 400 -21.73 27.19 -19.02
C THR A 400 -23.22 26.89 -19.21
N ILE A 401 -23.87 26.21 -18.27
CA ILE A 401 -25.29 25.86 -18.33
C ILE A 401 -26.19 26.75 -17.46
N CYS A 402 -25.66 27.83 -16.87
CA CYS A 402 -26.44 28.67 -15.96
C CYS A 402 -27.44 29.51 -16.76
N GLU A 403 -28.72 29.33 -16.44
CA GLU A 403 -29.86 29.99 -17.09
C GLU A 403 -30.29 31.24 -16.31
N GLU A 404 -30.10 31.26 -14.99
CA GLU A 404 -30.54 32.36 -14.12
C GLU A 404 -29.48 32.79 -13.10
N TYR A 405 -29.23 34.10 -13.04
CA TYR A 405 -28.41 34.76 -12.02
C TYR A 405 -29.30 35.66 -11.18
N ASN A 406 -29.75 35.15 -10.03
CA ASN A 406 -30.58 35.88 -9.09
C ASN A 406 -29.73 36.45 -7.95
N LEU A 407 -29.32 37.72 -8.11
CA LEU A 407 -28.49 38.43 -7.13
C LEU A 407 -29.33 39.13 -6.04
N GLY A 408 -30.66 39.20 -6.20
CA GLY A 408 -31.55 39.84 -5.23
C GLY A 408 -31.22 41.31 -4.97
N ASP A 409 -31.14 41.69 -3.70
CA ASP A 409 -30.80 43.04 -3.23
C ASP A 409 -29.37 43.17 -2.67
N ASN A 410 -28.54 42.14 -2.90
CA ASN A 410 -27.13 42.17 -2.53
C ASN A 410 -26.42 43.38 -3.15
N PRO A 411 -25.48 44.03 -2.43
CA PRO A 411 -24.76 45.23 -2.86
C PRO A 411 -23.71 44.97 -3.97
N ILE A 412 -24.11 44.28 -5.04
CA ILE A 412 -23.32 44.02 -6.25
C ILE A 412 -23.75 45.02 -7.32
N THR A 413 -22.93 46.04 -7.55
CA THR A 413 -23.22 47.10 -8.54
C THR A 413 -22.70 46.78 -9.94
N SER A 414 -21.74 45.87 -10.06
CA SER A 414 -21.19 45.41 -11.33
C SER A 414 -21.10 43.89 -11.36
N PHE A 415 -21.60 43.29 -12.43
CA PHE A 415 -21.65 41.85 -12.61
C PHE A 415 -21.18 41.47 -14.00
N ASN A 416 -20.19 40.57 -14.06
CA ASN A 416 -19.70 39.97 -15.29
C ASN A 416 -20.04 38.48 -15.27
N ALA A 417 -21.19 38.13 -15.85
CA ALA A 417 -21.60 36.73 -16.00
C ALA A 417 -20.96 36.05 -17.23
N GLY A 418 -20.21 36.81 -18.05
CA GLY A 418 -19.45 36.30 -19.18
C GLY A 418 -18.20 35.50 -18.79
N GLY A 419 -17.65 35.67 -17.58
CA GLY A 419 -16.58 34.85 -17.02
C GLY A 419 -15.31 34.66 -17.88
N SER A 420 -14.41 33.76 -17.46
CA SER A 420 -13.15 33.44 -18.14
C SER A 420 -13.30 32.49 -19.35
N TYR A 421 -14.45 31.81 -19.48
CA TYR A 421 -14.82 30.92 -20.60
C TYR A 421 -16.19 31.36 -21.10
N VAL A 422 -16.22 31.95 -22.28
CA VAL A 422 -17.10 33.10 -22.53
C VAL A 422 -18.44 32.74 -23.19
N TYR A 423 -18.69 31.46 -23.48
CA TYR A 423 -19.95 30.97 -24.07
C TYR A 423 -20.90 30.38 -23.02
N SER A 424 -22.18 30.32 -23.39
CA SER A 424 -23.19 29.60 -22.61
C SER A 424 -23.90 28.57 -23.49
N GLU A 425 -24.13 27.40 -22.93
CA GLU A 425 -24.95 26.33 -23.52
C GLU A 425 -26.45 26.56 -23.26
N ALA A 426 -26.79 27.46 -22.32
CA ALA A 426 -28.17 27.85 -22.06
C ALA A 426 -28.74 28.67 -23.21
N GLU A 427 -29.99 28.41 -23.57
CA GLU A 427 -30.70 29.17 -24.60
C GLU A 427 -31.16 30.54 -24.11
N ASN A 428 -31.37 30.69 -22.80
CA ASN A 428 -31.91 31.88 -22.18
C ASN A 428 -31.06 32.25 -20.96
N LEU A 429 -30.70 33.52 -20.85
CA LEU A 429 -30.02 34.05 -19.68
C LEU A 429 -30.93 35.05 -18.98
N LYS A 430 -31.25 34.83 -17.71
CA LYS A 430 -32.00 35.77 -16.88
C LYS A 430 -31.09 36.34 -15.80
N VAL A 431 -31.13 37.66 -15.61
CA VAL A 431 -30.44 38.34 -14.51
C VAL A 431 -31.46 39.11 -13.69
N ILE A 432 -31.39 38.96 -12.37
CA ILE A 432 -32.28 39.61 -11.41
C ILE A 432 -31.41 40.33 -10.39
N SER A 433 -31.60 41.64 -10.22
CA SER A 433 -30.93 42.41 -9.18
C SER A 433 -31.54 43.80 -9.00
N SER A 434 -31.82 44.19 -7.75
CA SER A 434 -32.27 45.56 -7.45
C SER A 434 -31.15 46.60 -7.37
N LYS A 435 -29.88 46.17 -7.37
CA LYS A 435 -28.69 47.03 -7.15
C LYS A 435 -27.73 47.10 -8.33
N LEU A 436 -27.92 46.26 -9.35
CA LEU A 436 -26.97 46.12 -10.44
C LEU A 436 -27.03 47.32 -11.40
N GLU A 437 -25.92 48.05 -11.51
CA GLU A 437 -25.78 49.23 -12.38
C GLU A 437 -25.08 48.91 -13.71
N SER A 438 -24.18 47.91 -13.69
CA SER A 438 -23.40 47.48 -14.85
C SER A 438 -23.45 45.96 -15.02
N LEU A 439 -23.92 45.50 -16.18
CA LEU A 439 -24.00 44.08 -16.53
C LEU A 439 -23.20 43.81 -17.81
N ASP A 440 -22.19 42.93 -17.71
CA ASP A 440 -21.43 42.44 -18.87
C ASP A 440 -21.75 40.95 -19.11
N LEU A 441 -22.38 40.70 -20.24
CA LEU A 441 -22.70 39.38 -20.79
C LEU A 441 -22.06 39.19 -22.16
N SER A 442 -21.01 39.95 -22.48
CA SER A 442 -20.36 39.84 -23.79
C SER A 442 -19.65 38.51 -23.99
N LEU A 443 -19.54 38.13 -25.26
CA LEU A 443 -18.87 36.92 -25.72
C LEU A 443 -17.54 37.26 -26.40
N VAL A 444 -16.49 36.49 -26.14
CA VAL A 444 -15.25 36.58 -26.93
C VAL A 444 -15.43 35.83 -28.24
N SER A 445 -15.08 36.47 -29.35
CA SER A 445 -15.43 36.09 -30.73
C SER A 445 -15.15 34.63 -31.11
N TRP A 446 -14.03 34.04 -30.70
CA TRP A 446 -13.67 32.65 -30.99
C TRP A 446 -14.58 31.58 -30.36
N TYR A 447 -15.45 31.94 -29.40
CA TYR A 447 -16.42 31.03 -28.78
C TYR A 447 -17.84 31.18 -29.37
N ALA A 448 -18.03 32.01 -30.40
CA ALA A 448 -19.34 32.29 -31.00
C ALA A 448 -20.10 31.04 -31.50
N SER A 449 -19.39 30.01 -31.97
CA SER A 449 -20.02 28.77 -32.43
C SER A 449 -20.64 27.94 -31.29
N TYR A 450 -20.05 28.00 -30.10
CA TYR A 450 -20.44 27.23 -28.92
C TYR A 450 -21.56 27.90 -28.10
N ASP A 451 -21.74 29.21 -28.28
CA ASP A 451 -22.76 29.99 -27.58
C ASP A 451 -24.15 29.70 -28.13
N ASN A 452 -25.09 29.30 -27.27
CA ASN A 452 -26.47 28.92 -27.63
C ASN A 452 -27.51 29.97 -27.23
N VAL A 453 -27.09 31.08 -26.61
CA VAL A 453 -28.00 32.10 -26.09
C VAL A 453 -28.81 32.73 -27.23
N THR A 454 -30.12 32.59 -27.15
CA THR A 454 -31.09 33.20 -28.07
C THR A 454 -31.87 34.34 -27.42
N SER A 455 -31.95 34.37 -26.08
CA SER A 455 -32.54 35.50 -25.36
C SER A 455 -31.82 35.86 -24.05
N ILE A 456 -31.84 37.15 -23.72
CA ILE A 456 -31.38 37.69 -22.45
C ILE A 456 -32.55 38.42 -21.79
N ASP A 457 -32.82 38.17 -20.53
CA ASP A 457 -33.81 38.87 -19.72
C ASP A 457 -33.14 39.64 -18.58
N ALA A 458 -33.16 40.97 -18.68
CA ALA A 458 -32.67 41.90 -17.68
C ALA A 458 -33.80 42.82 -17.18
N SER A 459 -35.07 42.42 -17.37
CA SER A 459 -36.24 43.20 -16.98
C SER A 459 -36.38 43.37 -15.46
N GLU A 460 -35.73 42.52 -14.67
CA GLU A 460 -35.70 42.62 -13.21
C GLU A 460 -34.40 43.26 -12.68
N CYS A 461 -33.76 44.10 -13.51
CA CYS A 461 -32.58 44.87 -13.14
C CYS A 461 -32.80 46.39 -13.28
N PRO A 462 -33.65 47.02 -12.45
CA PRO A 462 -34.08 48.40 -12.63
C PRO A 462 -32.97 49.45 -12.49
N ALA A 463 -31.85 49.12 -11.86
CA ALA A 463 -30.72 50.04 -11.65
C ALA A 463 -29.73 50.09 -12.83
N LEU A 464 -29.91 49.26 -13.87
CA LEU A 464 -28.94 49.17 -14.96
C LEU A 464 -28.81 50.48 -15.73
N THR A 465 -27.56 50.94 -15.83
CA THR A 465 -27.15 52.06 -16.70
C THR A 465 -26.24 51.60 -17.84
N THR A 466 -25.56 50.48 -17.64
CA THR A 466 -24.64 49.86 -18.61
C THR A 466 -25.00 48.39 -18.81
N LEU A 467 -25.20 47.98 -20.06
CA LEU A 467 -25.47 46.59 -20.43
C LEU A 467 -24.70 46.23 -21.69
N ASN A 468 -23.83 45.23 -21.60
CA ASN A 468 -23.21 44.62 -22.76
C ASN A 468 -23.84 43.24 -23.01
N ALA A 469 -24.79 43.20 -23.94
CA ALA A 469 -25.51 42.01 -24.39
C ALA A 469 -24.99 41.51 -25.76
N ASN A 470 -23.78 41.92 -26.16
CA ASN A 470 -23.18 41.54 -27.44
C ASN A 470 -22.66 40.10 -27.40
N ARG A 471 -23.42 39.16 -27.98
CA ARG A 471 -23.13 37.73 -28.01
C ARG A 471 -22.98 37.20 -29.44
N SER A 472 -23.13 35.89 -29.64
CA SER A 472 -23.10 35.27 -30.97
C SER A 472 -24.25 35.77 -31.86
N SER A 473 -24.21 35.45 -33.15
CA SER A 473 -25.30 35.76 -34.09
C SER A 473 -26.62 35.04 -33.78
N LYS A 474 -26.66 34.17 -32.76
CA LYS A 474 -27.86 33.45 -32.32
C LYS A 474 -28.77 34.28 -31.41
N ILE A 475 -28.27 35.35 -30.78
CA ILE A 475 -29.05 36.22 -29.88
C ILE A 475 -30.13 37.01 -30.64
N LYS A 476 -31.40 36.72 -30.35
CA LYS A 476 -32.57 37.32 -31.02
C LYS A 476 -33.26 38.39 -30.18
N THR A 477 -33.38 38.15 -28.87
CA THR A 477 -34.23 38.97 -28.01
C THR A 477 -33.52 39.43 -26.75
N LEU A 478 -33.63 40.72 -26.44
CA LEU A 478 -33.27 41.31 -25.16
C LEU A 478 -34.54 41.81 -24.47
N TYR A 479 -34.89 41.25 -23.32
CA TYR A 479 -36.02 41.71 -22.52
C TYR A 479 -35.58 42.75 -21.50
N LEU A 480 -36.30 43.88 -21.48
CA LEU A 480 -36.14 44.97 -20.51
C LEU A 480 -37.49 45.30 -19.88
N LYS A 481 -37.48 45.95 -18.73
CA LYS A 481 -38.73 46.41 -18.10
C LYS A 481 -39.36 47.52 -18.92
N THR A 482 -40.68 47.53 -19.02
CA THR A 482 -41.42 48.63 -19.65
C THR A 482 -40.99 50.00 -19.10
N GLY A 483 -40.53 50.89 -19.98
CA GLY A 483 -40.01 52.22 -19.65
C GLY A 483 -38.53 52.27 -19.23
N GLN A 484 -37.83 51.14 -19.17
CA GLN A 484 -36.40 51.11 -18.85
C GLN A 484 -35.56 51.56 -20.04
N VAL A 485 -34.68 52.53 -19.78
CA VAL A 485 -33.68 53.02 -20.74
C VAL A 485 -32.30 52.65 -20.20
N ILE A 486 -31.47 52.03 -21.03
CA ILE A 486 -30.09 51.70 -20.70
C ILE A 486 -29.16 52.66 -21.49
N PRO A 487 -28.60 53.71 -20.86
CA PRO A 487 -27.78 54.71 -21.55
C PRO A 487 -26.59 54.12 -22.32
N LYS A 488 -25.95 53.09 -21.78
CA LYS A 488 -24.79 52.43 -22.39
C LYS A 488 -25.13 50.98 -22.75
N LEU A 489 -25.98 50.80 -23.75
CA LEU A 489 -26.37 49.50 -24.28
C LEU A 489 -25.50 49.09 -25.47
N THR A 490 -24.86 47.92 -25.38
CA THR A 490 -24.19 47.25 -26.50
C THR A 490 -24.92 45.94 -26.80
N LYS A 491 -25.33 45.72 -28.05
CA LYS A 491 -26.00 44.49 -28.52
C LYS A 491 -25.73 44.28 -30.00
N ASN A 492 -26.00 43.07 -30.51
CA ASN A 492 -26.02 42.84 -31.96
C ASN A 492 -27.13 43.64 -32.64
N ASP A 493 -26.89 44.07 -33.88
CA ASP A 493 -27.86 44.86 -34.66
C ASP A 493 -29.18 44.09 -34.86
N ALA A 494 -29.09 42.77 -35.08
CA ALA A 494 -30.24 41.88 -35.26
C ALA A 494 -31.04 41.60 -33.96
N THR A 495 -30.52 41.96 -32.78
CA THR A 495 -31.20 41.70 -31.50
C THR A 495 -32.33 42.69 -31.28
N THR A 496 -33.55 42.18 -31.13
CA THR A 496 -34.76 42.98 -30.86
C THR A 496 -34.91 43.22 -29.36
N ILE A 497 -35.23 44.45 -28.97
CA ILE A 497 -35.59 44.78 -27.58
C ILE A 497 -37.09 44.56 -27.42
N VAL A 498 -37.48 43.78 -26.42
CA VAL A 498 -38.88 43.52 -26.07
C VAL A 498 -39.10 43.98 -24.64
N TYR A 499 -40.14 44.79 -24.42
CA TYR A 499 -40.49 45.27 -23.10
C TYR A 499 -41.49 44.31 -22.43
N LYS A 500 -41.24 43.96 -21.18
CA LYS A 500 -42.14 43.20 -20.31
C LYS A 500 -42.64 44.03 -19.14
#